data_AF-A0AA46PC03-F1
#
_entry.id   AF-A0AA46PC03-F1
#
_cell.length_a   1.000
_cell.length_b   1.000
_cell.length_c   1.000
_cell.angle_alpha   90.00
_cell.angle_beta   90.00
_cell.angle_gamma   90.00
#
_symmetry.space_group_name_H-M   'P 1'
#
loop_
_entity.id
_entity.type
_entity.pdbx_description
1 polymer ?
#
loop_
_entity_poly.entity_id
_entity_poly.type
_entity_poly.pdbx_seq_one_letter_code
_entity_poly.pdbx_strand_id
1 'polypeptide(L)' 'MLWVMTQDKRILVNVKEVTVKGKTVEGIISRSFFVYWNRVLGEYDTHERALEVVE' A
#
# COMPACT_ATOMS: atom_id res chain seq x y z
N MET A 1 12.95 0.05 5.84
CA MET A 1 11.88 -0.95 6.12
C MET A 1 10.64 -0.16 6.48
N LEU A 2 9.59 -0.21 5.66
CA LEU A 2 8.35 0.53 5.89
C LEU A 2 7.27 -0.47 6.32
N TRP A 3 6.66 -0.23 7.49
CA TRP A 3 5.53 -1.01 7.97
C TRP A 3 4.28 -0.17 7.81
N VAL A 4 3.32 -0.67 7.05
CA VAL A 4 2.05 0.01 6.79
C VAL A 4 0.93 -0.84 7.33
N MET A 5 0.08 -0.23 8.15
CA MET A 5 -1.18 -0.83 8.56
C MET A 5 -2.19 -0.61 7.45
N THR A 6 -2.90 -1.66 7.03
CA THR A 6 -4.02 -1.52 6.09
C THR A 6 -5.08 -0.58 6.69
N GLN A 7 -5.83 0.11 5.83
CA GLN A 7 -6.83 1.09 6.23
C GLN A 7 -7.91 0.50 7.16
N ASP A 8 -8.23 -0.79 6.99
CA ASP A 8 -9.15 -1.54 7.86
C ASP A 8 -8.56 -1.89 9.24
N LYS A 9 -7.28 -1.57 9.48
CA LYS A 9 -6.49 -1.84 10.69
C LYS A 9 -6.37 -3.31 11.06
N ARG A 10 -6.64 -4.23 10.13
CA ARG A 10 -6.60 -5.67 10.39
C ARG A 10 -5.23 -6.28 10.16
N ILE A 11 -4.42 -5.66 9.29
CA ILE A 11 -3.19 -6.28 8.80
C ILE A 11 -2.07 -5.25 8.80
N LEU A 12 -0.98 -5.59 9.49
CA LEU A 12 0.27 -4.85 9.42
C LEU A 12 1.19 -5.54 8.40
N VAL A 13 1.57 -4.82 7.35
CA VAL A 13 2.40 -5.37 6.27
C VAL A 13 3.73 -4.63 6.15
N ASN A 14 4.79 -5.39 5.91
CA ASN A 14 6.08 -4.82 5.54
C ASN A 14 6.09 -4.60 4.03
N VAL A 15 6.13 -3.34 3.60
CA VAL A 15 6.13 -2.95 2.20
C VAL A 15 7.52 -2.46 1.80
N LYS A 16 7.94 -2.81 0.60
CA LYS A 16 9.16 -2.28 -0.01
C LYS A 16 8.92 -0.93 -0.66
N GLU A 17 7.75 -0.76 -1.27
CA GLU A 17 7.37 0.42 -2.03
C GLU A 17 5.86 0.63 -1.90
N VAL A 18 5.42 1.89 -1.96
CA VAL A 18 4.01 2.29 -1.93
C VAL A 18 3.75 3.12 -3.18
N THR A 19 2.67 2.80 -3.89
CA THR A 19 2.29 3.48 -5.14
C THR A 19 0.79 3.77 -5.13
N VAL A 20 0.40 4.85 -5.80
CA VAL A 20 -1.02 5.23 -5.95
C VAL A 20 -1.50 4.82 -7.33
N LYS A 21 -2.54 3.99 -7.39
CA LYS A 21 -3.28 3.65 -8.61
C LYS A 21 -4.69 4.21 -8.53
N GLY A 22 -4.87 5.40 -9.09
CA GLY A 22 -6.14 6.10 -9.05
C GLY A 22 -6.57 6.31 -7.60
N LYS A 23 -7.66 5.68 -7.20
CA LYS A 23 -8.23 5.79 -5.84
C LYS A 23 -7.62 4.83 -4.81
N THR A 24 -6.74 3.92 -5.25
CA THR A 24 -6.18 2.87 -4.40
C THR A 24 -4.70 3.12 -4.12
N VAL A 25 -4.27 2.83 -2.91
CA VAL A 25 -2.86 2.81 -2.52
C VAL A 25 -2.42 1.35 -2.48
N GLU A 26 -1.46 0.99 -3.32
CA GLU A 26 -0.89 -0.35 -3.40
C GLU A 26 0.52 -0.38 -2.80
N GLY A 27 0.79 -1.38 -1.96
CA GLY A 27 2.11 -1.69 -1.45
C GLY A 27 2.71 -2.89 -2.16
N ILE A 28 3.98 -2.79 -2.55
CA ILE A 28 4.75 -3.95 -3.02
C ILE A 28 5.29 -4.67 -1.79
N ILE A 29 4.74 -5.85 -1.53
CA ILE A 29 5.23 -6.74 -0.46
C ILE A 29 6.16 -7.79 -1.05
N SER A 30 7.09 -8.32 -0.25
CA SER A 30 7.96 -9.43 -0.64
C SER A 30 7.54 -10.68 0.14
N ARG A 31 7.18 -11.76 -0.56
CA ARG A 31 6.90 -13.07 0.10
C ARG A 31 8.19 -13.83 0.37
N SER A 32 9.07 -13.77 -0.63
CA SER A 32 10.34 -14.50 -0.74
C SER A 32 11.30 -13.63 -1.56
N PHE A 33 12.60 -13.95 -1.53
CA PHE A 33 13.67 -13.16 -2.16
C PHE A 33 13.40 -12.71 -3.61
N PHE A 34 12.62 -13.46 -4.39
CA PHE A 34 12.31 -13.16 -5.80
C PHE A 34 10.81 -13.04 -6.10
N VAL A 35 9.94 -13.08 -5.09
CA VAL A 35 8.49 -13.02 -5.29
C VAL A 35 7.93 -11.74 -4.71
N TYR A 36 7.55 -10.85 -5.63
CA TYR A 36 6.91 -9.57 -5.36
C TYR A 36 5.45 -9.63 -5.80
N TRP A 37 4.61 -8.96 -5.05
CA TRP A 37 3.16 -9.00 -5.20
C TRP A 37 2.62 -7.67 -4.68
N ASN A 38 1.68 -7.10 -5.43
CA ASN A 38 0.99 -5.89 -5.04
C ASN A 38 -0.11 -6.25 -4.04
N ARG A 39 -0.26 -5.43 -3.02
CA ARG A 39 -1.34 -5.53 -2.05
C ARG A 39 -1.97 -4.16 -1.88
N VAL A 40 -3.28 -4.10 -1.96
CA VAL A 40 -4.03 -2.88 -1.64
C VAL A 40 -3.88 -2.61 -0.14
N LEU A 41 -3.34 -1.43 0.20
CA LEU A 41 -3.17 -0.93 1.56
C LEU A 41 -4.38 -0.11 2.00
N GLY A 42 -5.01 0.59 1.06
CA GLY A 42 -6.22 1.36 1.29
C GLY A 42 -6.87 1.82 -0.01
N GLU A 43 -8.14 2.17 0.09
CA GLU A 43 -8.96 2.75 -0.97
C GLU A 43 -9.57 4.06 -0.46
N TYR A 44 -9.52 5.08 -1.30
CA TYR A 44 -9.91 6.44 -0.97
C TYR A 44 -10.99 6.92 -1.94
N ASP A 45 -11.81 7.87 -1.49
CA ASP A 45 -12.92 8.37 -2.31
C ASP A 45 -12.44 9.08 -3.58
N THR A 46 -11.26 9.71 -3.52
CA THR A 46 -10.66 10.46 -4.63
C THR A 46 -9.17 10.14 -4.81
N HIS A 47 -8.63 10.43 -6.00
CA HIS A 47 -7.22 10.20 -6.30
C HIS A 47 -6.31 11.15 -5.52
N GLU A 48 -6.75 12.40 -5.34
CA GLU A 48 -6.05 13.44 -4.58
C GLU A 48 -5.88 13.01 -3.13
N ARG A 49 -6.92 12.43 -2.51
CA ARG A 49 -6.84 11.86 -1.16
C ARG A 49 -5.89 10.67 -1.08
N ALA A 50 -5.83 9.84 -2.11
CA ALA A 50 -4.88 8.72 -2.14
C ALA A 50 -3.42 9.21 -2.27
N LEU A 51 -3.20 10.30 -3.02
CA LEU A 51 -1.89 10.95 -3.16
C LEU A 51 -1.42 11.60 -1.86
N GLU A 52 -2.30 12.33 -1.16
CA GLU A 52 -1.99 12.99 0.12
C GLU A 52 -1.46 12.04 1.20
N VAL A 53 -1.77 10.74 1.12
CA VAL A 53 -1.33 9.75 2.12
C VAL A 53 0.07 9.20 1.80
N VAL A 54 0.53 9.35 0.55
CA VAL A 54 1.82 8.83 0.08
C VAL A 54 2.87 9.94 -0.07
N GLU A 55 2.45 11.20 -0.26
CA GLU A 55 3.31 12.40 -0.12
C GLU A 55 3.73 12.67 1.33
#